data_AF-A0AAE9Y4W7-F1
#
_entry.id   AF-A0AAE9Y4W7-F1
#
_cell.length_a   1.000
_cell.length_b   1.000
_cell.length_c   1.000
_cell.angle_alpha   90.00
_cell.angle_beta   90.00
_cell.angle_gamma   90.00
#
_symmetry.space_group_name_H-M   'P 1'
#
loop_
_entity.id
_entity.type
_entity.pdbx_description
1 polymer ?
#
loop_
_entity_poly.entity_id
_entity_poly.type
_entity_poly.pdbx_seq_one_letter_code
_entity_poly.pdbx_strand_id
1 'polypeptide(L)'
;MRRPEPTRKNLLIAGGGLCAVLLLVITAFSCTRTEPELGPAAFVPTTTTLAPTSTAPTTAAPDTTAAPSGPETTTEPPPSTEAEVAPAGLQPLPARTSEVATAREGVDEVALHDDATGPSTGALDATGDYGQRQVFLVVGREGDRLHVLLPTRPNGSKAWIDADDVDVTTHDYQIQVSISGFELMAQKGTEVVVDTPIGVGTQDTPTVGGEFYTWVLLDPTNAGYGSYAYGLSGFSTLEQFAGGDGRMGVHGTEDASSIGRNVSHGCIRVPDDVVVRMVEEVGLPLGVPVTVYA
;
A
#
# COMPACT_ATOMS: atom_id res chain seq x y z
N MET A 1 43.35 20.72 -81.92
CA MET A 1 42.64 21.98 -81.56
C MET A 1 42.01 21.81 -80.17
N ARG A 2 41.62 22.91 -79.50
CA ARG A 2 41.11 23.02 -78.11
C ARG A 2 42.12 22.72 -76.98
N ARG A 3 42.74 23.81 -76.51
CA ARG A 3 43.19 24.15 -75.13
C ARG A 3 42.17 25.20 -74.58
N PRO A 4 42.26 25.81 -73.35
CA PRO A 4 43.19 25.69 -72.19
C PRO A 4 42.40 25.51 -70.83
N GLU A 5 42.84 25.61 -69.55
CA GLU A 5 44.15 25.52 -68.82
C GLU A 5 44.02 25.22 -67.28
N PRO A 6 43.12 25.85 -66.46
CA PRO A 6 43.23 25.91 -64.97
C PRO A 6 42.09 25.16 -64.20
N THR A 7 41.93 25.13 -62.86
CA THR A 7 42.51 25.85 -61.68
C THR A 7 42.64 24.84 -60.50
N ARG A 8 43.82 24.54 -59.92
CA ARG A 8 44.45 25.17 -58.72
C ARG A 8 43.48 25.33 -57.51
N LYS A 9 43.85 25.08 -56.24
CA LYS A 9 45.19 25.12 -55.58
C LYS A 9 45.12 24.52 -54.13
N ASN A 10 46.27 24.49 -53.43
CA ASN A 10 46.45 24.41 -51.94
C ASN A 10 46.20 23.04 -51.26
N LEU A 11 46.83 22.70 -50.10
CA LEU A 11 48.13 23.13 -49.50
C LEU A 11 48.62 22.01 -48.51
N LEU A 12 49.84 22.16 -47.97
CA LEU A 12 50.63 21.17 -47.25
C LEU A 12 50.64 21.31 -45.71
N ILE A 13 50.84 20.16 -45.03
CA ILE A 13 51.71 19.94 -43.85
C ILE A 13 51.23 20.34 -42.43
N ALA A 14 51.72 19.53 -41.46
CA ALA A 14 51.74 19.65 -40.00
C ALA A 14 50.39 19.43 -39.26
N GLY A 15 50.32 18.69 -38.15
CA GLY A 15 51.35 17.87 -37.48
C GLY A 15 51.92 18.51 -36.22
N GLY A 16 51.32 18.16 -35.07
CA GLY A 16 51.75 18.55 -33.73
C GLY A 16 50.65 18.17 -32.74
N GLY A 17 51.01 17.53 -31.62
CA GLY A 17 50.06 17.12 -30.59
C GLY A 17 50.68 17.21 -29.21
N LEU A 18 49.86 17.48 -28.19
CA LEU A 18 50.22 17.36 -26.78
C LEU A 18 48.96 17.29 -25.90
N CYS A 19 49.15 16.89 -24.63
CA CYS A 19 48.21 17.03 -23.52
C CYS A 19 46.84 16.34 -23.67
N ALA A 20 46.83 15.02 -23.48
CA ALA A 20 45.63 14.35 -22.99
C ALA A 20 45.38 14.78 -21.53
N VAL A 21 44.29 15.52 -21.28
CA VAL A 21 43.77 15.76 -19.93
C VAL A 21 42.62 14.79 -19.72
N LEU A 22 42.93 13.61 -19.18
CA LEU A 22 41.92 12.62 -18.82
C LEU A 22 41.21 13.06 -17.53
N LEU A 23 40.19 13.90 -17.68
CA LEU A 23 39.24 14.19 -16.61
C LEU A 23 38.49 12.90 -16.26
N LEU A 24 38.99 12.19 -15.24
CA LEU A 24 38.32 11.04 -14.64
C LEU A 24 37.10 11.53 -13.86
N VAL A 25 36.03 11.85 -14.59
CA VAL A 25 34.71 12.08 -13.99
C VAL A 25 34.26 10.74 -13.43
N ILE A 26 34.45 10.56 -12.11
CA ILE A 26 33.80 9.49 -11.36
C ILE A 26 32.32 9.85 -11.31
N THR A 27 31.57 9.47 -12.35
CA THR A 27 30.13 9.40 -12.26
C THR A 27 29.81 8.38 -11.18
N ALA A 28 29.29 8.84 -10.05
CA ALA A 28 28.62 7.98 -9.10
C ALA A 28 27.44 7.36 -9.85
N PHE A 29 27.62 6.11 -10.31
CA PHE A 29 26.54 5.27 -10.83
C PHE A 29 25.67 4.86 -9.64
N SER A 30 24.90 5.82 -9.11
CA SER A 30 23.69 5.51 -8.35
C SER A 30 22.84 4.65 -9.27
N CYS A 31 22.71 3.36 -8.94
CA CYS A 31 21.91 2.42 -9.72
C CYS A 31 20.43 2.79 -9.58
N THR A 32 19.97 3.73 -10.40
CA THR A 32 18.57 3.97 -10.68
C THR A 32 18.00 2.73 -11.37
N ARG A 33 17.68 1.71 -10.60
CA ARG A 33 16.75 0.68 -11.04
C ARG A 33 15.41 1.38 -11.20
N THR A 34 15.08 1.74 -12.44
CA THR A 34 13.71 2.12 -12.80
C THR A 34 12.82 0.93 -12.46
N GLU A 35 11.97 1.06 -11.46
CA GLU A 35 11.01 0.01 -11.14
C GLU A 35 9.96 -0.04 -12.26
N PRO A 36 9.69 -1.20 -12.86
CA PRO A 36 8.75 -1.33 -13.99
C PRO A 36 7.28 -1.23 -13.53
N GLU A 37 6.37 -0.98 -14.49
CA GLU A 37 4.91 -0.99 -14.29
C GLU A 37 4.41 -2.25 -13.56
N LEU A 38 3.49 -2.08 -12.61
CA LEU A 38 2.68 -3.18 -12.07
C LEU A 38 1.90 -3.86 -13.20
N GLY A 39 2.13 -5.16 -13.41
CA GLY A 39 1.51 -5.93 -14.50
C GLY A 39 -0.03 -5.94 -14.46
N PRO A 40 -0.71 -5.97 -15.63
CA PRO A 40 -2.15 -5.69 -15.74
C PRO A 40 -3.06 -6.90 -15.44
N ALA A 41 -2.68 -7.78 -14.52
CA ALA A 41 -3.40 -9.03 -14.24
C ALA A 41 -3.80 -9.14 -12.76
N ALA A 42 -5.07 -8.88 -12.48
CA ALA A 42 -5.68 -9.20 -11.19
C ALA A 42 -5.70 -10.72 -10.94
N PHE A 43 -5.12 -11.16 -9.83
CA PHE A 43 -5.09 -12.55 -9.40
C PHE A 43 -6.41 -12.94 -8.73
N VAL A 44 -6.97 -14.09 -9.11
CA VAL A 44 -8.24 -14.61 -8.57
C VAL A 44 -7.97 -15.85 -7.72
N PRO A 45 -7.91 -15.73 -6.38
CA PRO A 45 -7.63 -16.86 -5.51
C PRO A 45 -8.79 -17.88 -5.50
N THR A 46 -8.47 -19.18 -5.54
CA THR A 46 -9.47 -20.26 -5.50
C THR A 46 -9.80 -20.63 -4.05
N THR A 47 -10.82 -20.00 -3.47
CA THR A 47 -11.18 -20.18 -2.06
C THR A 47 -11.74 -21.58 -1.75
N THR A 48 -10.99 -22.39 -1.00
CA THR A 48 -11.50 -23.65 -0.44
C THR A 48 -12.11 -23.41 0.94
N THR A 49 -13.42 -23.65 1.09
CA THR A 49 -14.12 -23.49 2.37
C THR A 49 -13.90 -24.70 3.28
N LEU A 50 -13.48 -24.48 4.53
CA LEU A 50 -13.50 -25.47 5.61
C LEU A 50 -14.18 -24.90 6.86
N ALA A 51 -14.89 -25.77 7.57
CA ALA A 51 -15.75 -25.44 8.71
C ALA A 51 -15.04 -25.66 10.07
N PRO A 52 -15.54 -25.08 11.18
CA PRO A 52 -14.72 -24.78 12.36
C PRO A 52 -14.59 -25.93 13.37
N THR A 53 -13.75 -25.74 14.38
CA THR A 53 -13.78 -26.51 15.64
C THR A 53 -13.55 -25.58 16.83
N SER A 54 -14.30 -25.82 17.91
CA SER A 54 -14.30 -25.02 19.15
C SER A 54 -13.35 -25.60 20.21
N THR A 55 -12.91 -24.80 21.19
CA THR A 55 -13.12 -25.03 22.65
C THR A 55 -12.37 -23.98 23.50
N ALA A 56 -12.97 -23.53 24.61
CA ALA A 56 -12.31 -22.78 25.71
C ALA A 56 -12.50 -23.53 27.04
N PRO A 57 -11.68 -23.29 28.10
CA PRO A 57 -12.19 -22.46 29.20
C PRO A 57 -11.18 -21.71 30.13
N THR A 58 -11.63 -20.55 30.63
CA THR A 58 -11.63 -20.05 32.05
C THR A 58 -10.50 -20.35 33.07
N THR A 59 -9.97 -19.29 33.71
CA THR A 59 -9.61 -19.11 35.16
C THR A 59 -9.16 -17.64 35.34
N ALA A 60 -9.85 -16.70 36.01
CA ALA A 60 -10.19 -16.50 37.44
C ALA A 60 -9.09 -15.80 38.30
N ALA A 61 -9.47 -14.77 39.08
CA ALA A 61 -8.60 -13.85 39.86
C ALA A 61 -8.71 -14.07 41.40
N PRO A 62 -7.97 -13.30 42.24
CA PRO A 62 -8.63 -12.27 43.08
C PRO A 62 -7.80 -11.01 43.46
N ASP A 63 -8.38 -10.12 44.29
CA ASP A 63 -8.08 -8.69 44.52
C ASP A 63 -7.16 -8.27 45.72
N THR A 64 -7.10 -6.94 45.96
CA THR A 64 -6.85 -6.17 47.22
C THR A 64 -5.37 -5.77 47.53
N THR A 65 -4.99 -4.59 48.08
CA THR A 65 -5.74 -3.57 48.88
C THR A 65 -5.16 -2.13 48.89
N ALA A 66 -6.06 -1.12 48.83
CA ALA A 66 -6.05 0.23 49.45
C ALA A 66 -5.04 1.37 49.11
N ALA A 67 -5.51 2.60 49.40
CA ALA A 67 -4.82 3.91 49.34
C ALA A 67 -5.02 4.69 50.67
N PRO A 68 -4.52 5.94 50.81
CA PRO A 68 -5.47 7.07 50.92
C PRO A 68 -5.02 8.42 50.28
N SER A 69 -5.90 9.43 50.37
CA SER A 69 -5.80 10.84 49.90
C SER A 69 -4.57 11.62 50.45
N GLY A 70 -4.15 12.81 49.99
CA GLY A 70 -4.74 13.96 49.26
C GLY A 70 -4.13 15.27 49.87
N PRO A 71 -4.23 16.50 49.30
CA PRO A 71 -5.25 17.02 48.38
C PRO A 71 -4.68 17.81 47.15
N GLU A 72 -5.56 18.58 46.50
CA GLU A 72 -5.36 19.48 45.34
C GLU A 72 -4.76 20.87 45.75
N THR A 73 -4.50 21.89 44.92
CA THR A 73 -4.83 22.22 43.50
C THR A 73 -3.78 23.22 42.96
N THR A 74 -3.48 23.25 41.64
CA THR A 74 -3.47 24.48 40.78
C THR A 74 -3.02 24.18 39.35
N THR A 75 -3.95 24.42 38.44
CA THR A 75 -3.93 24.49 36.98
C THR A 75 -2.67 25.00 36.26
N GLU A 76 -2.15 24.20 35.32
CA GLU A 76 -1.68 24.66 33.99
C GLU A 76 -1.89 23.52 32.96
N PRO A 77 -2.57 23.74 31.82
CA PRO A 77 -2.77 22.70 30.81
C PRO A 77 -1.57 22.64 29.84
N PRO A 78 -0.84 21.51 29.73
CA PRO A 78 0.08 21.32 28.62
C PRO A 78 -0.69 21.25 27.28
N PRO A 79 -0.11 21.71 26.17
CA PRO A 79 -0.78 21.70 24.86
C PRO A 79 -1.05 20.26 24.38
N SER A 80 -2.05 20.11 23.51
CA SER A 80 -2.49 18.83 22.96
C SER A 80 -1.35 17.98 22.42
N THR A 81 -1.34 16.70 22.77
CA THR A 81 -0.54 15.68 22.10
C THR A 81 -1.02 15.53 20.66
N GLU A 82 -0.15 15.82 19.70
CA GLU A 82 -0.36 15.62 18.27
C GLU A 82 0.63 14.54 17.79
N ALA A 83 0.16 13.66 16.89
CA ALA A 83 0.74 12.37 16.52
C ALA A 83 0.79 11.32 17.66
N GLU A 84 -0.04 10.27 17.52
CA GLU A 84 0.11 9.02 18.28
C GLU A 84 1.27 8.21 17.68
N VAL A 85 2.45 8.33 18.28
CA VAL A 85 3.64 7.57 17.88
C VAL A 85 3.41 6.11 18.22
N ALA A 86 3.43 5.23 17.20
CA ALA A 86 3.33 3.80 17.41
C ALA A 86 4.49 3.29 18.31
N PRO A 87 4.24 2.32 19.20
CA PRO A 87 5.28 1.79 20.08
C PRO A 87 6.40 1.11 19.28
N ALA A 88 7.57 0.99 19.90
CA ALA A 88 8.67 0.19 19.36
C ALA A 88 8.30 -1.30 19.38
N GLY A 89 7.83 -1.82 18.24
CA GLY A 89 7.20 -3.12 18.08
C GLY A 89 5.67 -3.00 17.99
N LEU A 90 5.09 -3.34 16.85
CA LEU A 90 3.62 -3.39 16.68
C LEU A 90 2.99 -4.35 17.70
N GLN A 91 1.76 -4.05 18.12
CA GLN A 91 1.02 -4.85 19.08
C GLN A 91 -0.28 -5.34 18.44
N PRO A 92 -0.72 -6.60 18.65
CA PRO A 92 -1.95 -7.10 18.04
C PRO A 92 -3.17 -6.24 18.42
N LEU A 93 -3.93 -5.82 17.41
CA LEU A 93 -5.18 -5.08 17.59
C LEU A 93 -6.26 -5.98 18.22
N PRO A 94 -7.27 -5.40 18.88
CA PRO A 94 -8.50 -6.12 19.21
C PRO A 94 -9.10 -6.76 17.96
N ALA A 95 -9.56 -8.00 18.10
CA ALA A 95 -10.24 -8.71 17.01
C ALA A 95 -11.55 -8.00 16.64
N ARG A 96 -11.74 -7.73 15.35
CA ARG A 96 -12.99 -7.22 14.76
C ARG A 96 -13.31 -7.95 13.46
N THR A 97 -14.58 -7.96 13.10
CA THR A 97 -15.03 -8.33 11.76
C THR A 97 -15.08 -7.06 10.90
N SER A 98 -14.61 -7.15 9.66
CA SER A 98 -14.77 -6.12 8.63
C SER A 98 -15.79 -6.58 7.60
N GLU A 99 -16.67 -5.69 7.17
CA GLU A 99 -17.53 -5.88 6.00
C GLU A 99 -16.80 -5.35 4.76
N VAL A 100 -16.85 -6.12 3.67
CA VAL A 100 -16.19 -5.80 2.39
C VAL A 100 -17.23 -5.86 1.29
N ALA A 101 -17.43 -4.75 0.59
CA ALA A 101 -18.38 -4.62 -0.50
C ALA A 101 -17.65 -4.74 -1.84
N THR A 102 -18.07 -5.67 -2.69
CA THR A 102 -17.51 -5.87 -4.04
C THR A 102 -18.61 -5.61 -5.07
N ALA A 103 -18.32 -4.82 -6.10
CA ALA A 103 -19.31 -4.43 -7.10
C ALA A 103 -19.89 -5.64 -7.86
N ARG A 104 -21.21 -5.79 -7.79
CA ARG A 104 -22.00 -6.94 -8.27
C ARG A 104 -21.83 -7.17 -9.77
N GLU A 105 -21.79 -8.42 -10.21
CA GLU A 105 -21.77 -8.76 -11.64
C GLU A 105 -22.95 -8.13 -12.40
N GLY A 106 -22.66 -7.47 -13.53
CA GLY A 106 -23.65 -6.76 -14.33
C GLY A 106 -23.94 -5.31 -13.89
N VAL A 107 -23.24 -4.78 -12.88
CA VAL A 107 -23.19 -3.34 -12.57
C VAL A 107 -22.02 -2.71 -13.33
N ASP A 108 -22.25 -1.65 -14.11
CA ASP A 108 -21.21 -0.96 -14.87
C ASP A 108 -20.51 0.15 -14.05
N GLU A 109 -21.28 0.94 -13.30
CA GLU A 109 -20.82 2.01 -12.40
C GLU A 109 -21.50 1.85 -11.02
N VAL A 110 -20.79 2.13 -9.93
CA VAL A 110 -21.36 2.20 -8.56
C VAL A 110 -21.63 3.67 -8.22
N ALA A 111 -22.88 3.99 -7.85
CA ALA A 111 -23.27 5.36 -7.50
C ALA A 111 -22.64 5.81 -6.17
N LEU A 112 -22.11 7.04 -6.13
CA LEU A 112 -21.50 7.67 -4.95
C LEU A 112 -22.39 8.79 -4.42
N HIS A 113 -22.61 8.83 -3.11
CA HIS A 113 -23.51 9.76 -2.43
C HIS A 113 -22.82 10.40 -1.20
N ASP A 114 -23.07 11.69 -0.95
CA ASP A 114 -22.48 12.42 0.19
C ASP A 114 -23.12 12.03 1.54
N ASP A 115 -24.39 11.60 1.53
CA ASP A 115 -25.15 11.15 2.70
C ASP A 115 -26.04 9.92 2.40
N ALA A 116 -26.51 9.24 3.44
CA ALA A 116 -27.28 7.99 3.34
C ALA A 116 -28.66 8.12 2.67
N THR A 117 -29.17 9.34 2.45
CA THR A 117 -30.50 9.63 1.91
C THR A 117 -30.50 10.55 0.68
N GLY A 118 -29.36 11.19 0.39
CA GLY A 118 -29.20 12.15 -0.69
C GLY A 118 -29.13 11.53 -2.08
N PRO A 119 -29.25 12.35 -3.14
CA PRO A 119 -29.02 11.93 -4.51
C PRO A 119 -27.54 11.57 -4.75
N SER A 120 -27.27 10.81 -5.80
CA SER A 120 -25.91 10.51 -6.24
C SER A 120 -25.17 11.80 -6.63
N THR A 121 -24.01 12.03 -6.02
CA THR A 121 -23.11 13.16 -6.28
C THR A 121 -21.99 12.81 -7.26
N GLY A 122 -21.75 11.51 -7.49
CA GLY A 122 -20.89 10.99 -8.54
C GLY A 122 -21.10 9.49 -8.77
N ALA A 123 -20.15 8.86 -9.45
CA ALA A 123 -20.06 7.42 -9.63
C ALA A 123 -18.58 6.99 -9.66
N LEU A 124 -18.32 5.70 -9.55
CA LEU A 124 -17.02 5.07 -9.83
C LEU A 124 -17.24 3.86 -10.73
N ASP A 125 -16.37 3.64 -11.72
CA ASP A 125 -16.38 2.44 -12.53
C ASP A 125 -16.39 1.18 -11.65
N ALA A 126 -17.33 0.27 -11.91
CA ALA A 126 -17.50 -0.94 -11.10
C ALA A 126 -16.43 -2.01 -11.40
N THR A 127 -15.59 -1.77 -12.40
CA THR A 127 -14.39 -2.55 -12.74
C THR A 127 -13.18 -1.62 -12.62
N GLY A 128 -12.21 -1.97 -11.78
CA GLY A 128 -10.99 -1.19 -11.57
C GLY A 128 -9.94 -1.37 -12.67
N ASP A 129 -8.87 -0.58 -12.60
CA ASP A 129 -7.85 -0.43 -13.66
C ASP A 129 -7.12 -1.73 -14.06
N TYR A 130 -7.12 -2.75 -13.20
CA TYR A 130 -6.49 -4.06 -13.42
C TYR A 130 -7.52 -5.14 -13.83
N GLY A 131 -8.74 -4.74 -14.20
CA GLY A 131 -9.82 -5.62 -14.66
C GLY A 131 -10.58 -6.34 -13.54
N GLN A 132 -10.27 -6.05 -12.27
CA GLN A 132 -10.96 -6.60 -11.11
C GLN A 132 -12.31 -5.90 -10.86
N ARG A 133 -13.31 -6.62 -10.33
CA ARG A 133 -14.50 -5.97 -9.77
C ARG A 133 -14.11 -5.07 -8.60
N GLN A 134 -14.67 -3.87 -8.55
CA GLN A 134 -14.28 -2.82 -7.62
C GLN A 134 -14.61 -3.20 -6.17
N VAL A 135 -13.61 -3.19 -5.29
CA VAL A 135 -13.71 -3.57 -3.86
C VAL A 135 -13.64 -2.35 -2.96
N PHE A 136 -14.48 -2.30 -1.92
CA PHE A 136 -14.49 -1.27 -0.89
C PHE A 136 -14.52 -1.86 0.53
N LEU A 137 -13.78 -1.25 1.46
CA LEU A 137 -13.94 -1.49 2.89
C LEU A 137 -15.14 -0.72 3.42
N VAL A 138 -16.12 -1.41 4.02
CA VAL A 138 -17.27 -0.79 4.67
C VAL A 138 -16.86 -0.25 6.03
N VAL A 139 -17.21 1.02 6.29
CA VAL A 139 -16.91 1.74 7.54
C VAL A 139 -18.17 2.22 8.28
N GLY A 140 -19.35 1.97 7.72
CA GLY A 140 -20.65 2.21 8.36
C GLY A 140 -21.81 1.76 7.48
N ARG A 141 -23.02 1.69 8.05
CA ARG A 141 -24.26 1.33 7.34
C ARG A 141 -25.45 2.08 7.90
N GLU A 142 -26.34 2.54 7.03
CA GLU A 142 -27.62 3.16 7.39
C GLU A 142 -28.69 2.69 6.41
N GLY A 143 -29.61 1.84 6.89
CA GLY A 143 -30.59 1.14 6.05
C GLY A 143 -29.92 0.33 4.93
N ASP A 144 -30.24 0.70 3.69
CA ASP A 144 -29.78 0.06 2.47
C ASP A 144 -28.59 0.78 1.82
N ARG A 145 -27.96 1.74 2.52
CA ARG A 145 -26.69 2.36 2.10
C ARG A 145 -25.52 1.96 2.99
N LEU A 146 -24.38 1.74 2.33
CA LEU A 146 -23.10 1.43 2.96
C LEU A 146 -22.19 2.65 2.87
N HIS A 147 -21.66 3.12 3.99
CA HIS A 147 -20.60 4.12 4.02
C HIS A 147 -19.27 3.40 3.84
N VAL A 148 -18.52 3.71 2.78
CA VAL A 148 -17.33 2.96 2.37
C VAL A 148 -16.11 3.85 2.21
N LEU A 149 -14.93 3.27 2.41
CA LEU A 149 -13.64 3.86 2.09
C LEU A 149 -13.35 3.68 0.59
N LEU A 150 -13.00 4.76 -0.11
CA LEU A 150 -12.79 4.76 -1.57
C LEU A 150 -11.32 4.51 -1.96
N PRO A 151 -11.04 3.97 -3.17
CA PRO A 151 -9.69 3.78 -3.70
C PRO A 151 -9.13 5.03 -4.42
N THR A 152 -9.67 6.22 -4.10
CA THR A 152 -9.51 7.47 -4.86
C THR A 152 -8.78 8.54 -4.05
N ARG A 153 -8.23 9.56 -4.73
CA ARG A 153 -7.61 10.72 -4.06
C ARG A 153 -8.68 11.74 -3.63
N PRO A 154 -8.49 12.45 -2.49
CA PRO A 154 -7.42 12.31 -1.52
C PRO A 154 -7.52 11.03 -0.68
N ASN A 155 -6.39 10.54 -0.17
CA ASN A 155 -6.34 9.39 0.75
C ASN A 155 -7.35 9.56 1.90
N GLY A 156 -8.07 8.49 2.24
CA GLY A 156 -9.09 8.51 3.29
C GLY A 156 -10.48 8.98 2.84
N SER A 157 -10.68 9.30 1.56
CA SER A 157 -11.99 9.66 0.98
C SER A 157 -13.05 8.57 1.17
N LYS A 158 -14.30 8.99 1.39
CA LYS A 158 -15.44 8.10 1.65
C LYS A 158 -16.66 8.60 0.90
N ALA A 159 -17.58 7.68 0.61
CA ALA A 159 -18.92 7.98 0.12
C ALA A 159 -19.90 6.92 0.60
N TRP A 160 -21.19 7.19 0.46
CA TRP A 160 -22.25 6.21 0.60
C TRP A 160 -22.55 5.58 -0.77
N ILE A 161 -22.75 4.26 -0.79
CA ILE A 161 -23.14 3.47 -1.98
C ILE A 161 -24.41 2.66 -1.70
N ASP A 162 -25.15 2.29 -2.74
CA ASP A 162 -26.30 1.38 -2.62
C ASP A 162 -25.84 -0.05 -2.28
N ALA A 163 -26.51 -0.70 -1.33
CA ALA A 163 -26.20 -2.08 -0.95
C ALA A 163 -26.63 -3.11 -2.02
N ASP A 164 -27.54 -2.74 -2.94
CA ASP A 164 -27.99 -3.61 -4.03
C ASP A 164 -26.93 -3.73 -5.14
N ASP A 165 -26.11 -2.69 -5.37
CA ASP A 165 -25.04 -2.65 -6.39
C ASP A 165 -23.81 -3.50 -6.04
N VAL A 166 -23.76 -4.08 -4.83
CA VAL A 166 -22.61 -4.78 -4.28
C VAL A 166 -22.98 -6.12 -3.65
N ASP A 167 -22.06 -7.08 -3.69
CA ASP A 167 -22.08 -8.24 -2.80
C ASP A 167 -21.20 -7.95 -1.57
N VAL A 168 -21.80 -8.06 -0.38
CA VAL A 168 -21.12 -7.83 0.90
C VAL A 168 -20.65 -9.15 1.48
N THR A 169 -19.36 -9.21 1.80
CA THR A 169 -18.71 -10.34 2.48
C THR A 169 -18.10 -9.89 3.80
N THR A 170 -17.67 -10.83 4.64
CA THR A 170 -17.05 -10.52 5.95
C THR A 170 -15.80 -11.35 6.21
N HIS A 171 -14.83 -10.75 6.91
CA HIS A 171 -13.64 -11.43 7.39
C HIS A 171 -13.14 -10.83 8.71
N ASP A 172 -12.18 -11.47 9.37
CA ASP A 172 -11.56 -11.06 10.64
C ASP A 172 -10.06 -10.68 10.51
N TYR A 173 -9.54 -10.58 9.29
CA TYR A 173 -8.18 -10.11 9.03
C TYR A 173 -8.00 -8.60 9.26
N GLN A 174 -6.81 -8.21 9.74
CA GLN A 174 -6.33 -6.83 9.85
C GLN A 174 -4.82 -6.76 9.57
N ILE A 175 -4.32 -5.65 9.03
CA ILE A 175 -2.88 -5.37 8.87
C ILE A 175 -2.52 -4.06 9.56
N GLN A 176 -1.38 -4.06 10.25
CA GLN A 176 -0.69 -2.89 10.75
C GLN A 176 0.67 -2.74 10.09
N VAL A 177 1.12 -1.50 9.91
CA VAL A 177 2.44 -1.16 9.35
C VAL A 177 3.06 -0.06 10.19
N SER A 178 4.30 -0.25 10.65
CA SER A 178 5.10 0.79 11.29
C SER A 178 6.21 1.24 10.35
N ILE A 179 6.12 2.48 9.84
CA ILE A 179 7.13 3.07 8.95
C ILE A 179 8.44 3.26 9.72
N SER A 180 8.40 3.91 10.88
CA SER A 180 9.57 4.12 11.75
C SER A 180 10.12 2.83 12.39
N GLY A 181 9.28 1.82 12.61
CA GLY A 181 9.69 0.49 13.10
C GLY A 181 10.25 -0.45 12.02
N PHE A 182 10.00 -0.17 10.74
CA PHE A 182 10.21 -1.10 9.63
C PHE A 182 9.51 -2.45 9.81
N GLU A 183 8.25 -2.45 10.24
CA GLU A 183 7.50 -3.65 10.63
C GLU A 183 6.14 -3.73 9.94
N LEU A 184 5.72 -4.93 9.52
CA LEU A 184 4.35 -5.24 9.11
C LEU A 184 3.84 -6.43 9.92
N MET A 185 2.66 -6.27 10.51
CA MET A 185 1.96 -7.31 11.25
C MET A 185 0.58 -7.54 10.64
N ALA A 186 0.30 -8.76 10.17
CA ALA A 186 -1.03 -9.19 9.77
C ALA A 186 -1.60 -10.19 10.77
N GLN A 187 -2.84 -9.98 11.18
CA GLN A 187 -3.55 -10.85 12.13
C GLN A 187 -4.87 -11.34 11.54
N LYS A 188 -5.35 -12.48 12.05
CA LYS A 188 -6.68 -13.04 11.81
C LYS A 188 -7.39 -13.22 13.15
N GLY A 189 -8.44 -12.43 13.40
CA GLY A 189 -9.04 -12.35 14.73
C GLY A 189 -8.00 -11.90 15.77
N THR A 190 -7.62 -12.80 16.67
CA THR A 190 -6.57 -12.60 17.69
C THR A 190 -5.22 -13.27 17.36
N GLU A 191 -5.11 -14.00 16.25
CA GLU A 191 -3.90 -14.72 15.87
C GLU A 191 -3.02 -13.86 14.95
N VAL A 192 -1.76 -13.64 15.30
CA VAL A 192 -0.78 -13.02 14.38
C VAL A 192 -0.36 -14.08 13.36
N VAL A 193 -0.76 -13.88 12.10
CA VAL A 193 -0.47 -14.81 10.99
C VAL A 193 0.81 -14.42 10.25
N VAL A 194 1.13 -13.14 10.18
CA VAL A 194 2.40 -12.61 9.65
C VAL A 194 2.95 -11.53 10.59
N ASP A 195 4.25 -11.61 10.85
CA ASP A 195 5.09 -10.63 11.50
C ASP A 195 6.38 -10.61 10.68
N THR A 196 6.75 -9.45 10.12
CA THR A 196 7.90 -9.34 9.21
C THR A 196 8.54 -7.94 9.27
N PRO A 197 9.87 -7.84 9.17
CA PRO A 197 10.51 -6.59 8.79
C PRO A 197 10.15 -6.20 7.34
N ILE A 198 10.16 -4.91 7.04
CA ILE A 198 9.80 -4.35 5.72
C ILE A 198 10.77 -3.29 5.20
N GLY A 199 10.78 -3.08 3.89
CA GLY A 199 11.29 -1.85 3.25
C GLY A 199 10.16 -0.86 3.01
N VAL A 200 10.42 0.45 3.16
CA VAL A 200 9.43 1.54 2.98
C VAL A 200 9.99 2.67 2.11
N GLY A 201 9.20 3.72 1.88
CA GLY A 201 9.56 4.84 1.02
C GLY A 201 10.82 5.60 1.42
N THR A 202 11.48 6.24 0.45
CA THR A 202 12.58 7.20 0.72
C THR A 202 12.05 8.49 1.35
N GLN A 203 12.94 9.38 1.82
CA GLN A 203 12.51 10.71 2.32
C GLN A 203 11.89 11.59 1.21
N ASP A 204 12.31 11.42 -0.04
CA ASP A 204 11.77 12.16 -1.19
C ASP A 204 10.46 11.54 -1.71
N THR A 205 10.27 10.23 -1.48
CA THR A 205 9.13 9.42 -1.94
C THR A 205 8.58 8.53 -0.82
N PRO A 206 8.06 9.11 0.28
CA PRO A 206 7.72 8.36 1.48
C PRO A 206 6.46 7.50 1.32
N THR A 207 6.44 6.38 2.05
CA THR A 207 5.19 5.70 2.43
C THR A 207 4.42 6.68 3.33
N VAL A 208 3.12 6.84 3.10
CA VAL A 208 2.29 7.79 3.89
C VAL A 208 1.42 7.04 4.89
N GLY A 209 1.33 7.57 6.11
CA GLY A 209 0.44 7.05 7.14
C GLY A 209 -1.04 7.25 6.83
N GLY A 210 -1.90 6.48 7.50
CA GLY A 210 -3.36 6.58 7.36
C GLY A 210 -4.06 5.21 7.38
N GLU A 211 -5.37 5.26 7.08
CA GLU A 211 -6.23 4.08 6.97
C GLU A 211 -6.48 3.72 5.50
N PHE A 212 -6.16 2.49 5.13
CA PHE A 212 -6.29 1.95 3.78
C PHE A 212 -6.93 0.55 3.80
N TYR A 213 -7.08 -0.08 2.64
CA TYR A 213 -7.39 -1.50 2.54
C TYR A 213 -6.71 -2.14 1.32
N THR A 214 -6.57 -3.47 1.32
CA THR A 214 -6.12 -4.25 0.16
C THR A 214 -7.17 -4.21 -0.95
N TRP A 215 -6.95 -3.40 -1.99
CA TRP A 215 -7.93 -3.11 -3.05
C TRP A 215 -7.82 -4.06 -4.26
N VAL A 216 -6.62 -4.50 -4.60
CA VAL A 216 -6.36 -5.48 -5.66
C VAL A 216 -5.20 -6.39 -5.27
N LEU A 217 -5.16 -7.61 -5.80
CA LEU A 217 -4.03 -8.53 -5.71
C LEU A 217 -3.56 -8.84 -7.13
N LEU A 218 -2.25 -8.77 -7.35
CA LEU A 218 -1.59 -8.92 -8.65
C LEU A 218 -0.53 -10.02 -8.58
N ASP A 219 -0.30 -10.69 -9.71
CA ASP A 219 0.83 -11.58 -10.01
C ASP A 219 1.81 -10.79 -10.92
N PRO A 220 2.84 -10.11 -10.37
CA PRO A 220 3.61 -9.11 -11.10
C PRO A 220 4.74 -9.77 -11.90
N THR A 221 4.59 -9.86 -13.22
CA THR A 221 5.62 -10.42 -14.11
C THR A 221 6.86 -9.53 -14.30
N ASN A 222 7.09 -8.56 -13.41
CA ASN A 222 7.98 -7.42 -13.59
C ASN A 222 8.97 -7.28 -12.41
N ALA A 223 10.26 -7.21 -12.73
CA ALA A 223 11.34 -7.36 -11.74
C ALA A 223 11.31 -6.27 -10.65
N GLY A 224 11.44 -6.71 -9.39
CA GLY A 224 11.46 -5.85 -8.19
C GLY A 224 10.24 -6.01 -7.28
N TYR A 225 9.11 -6.46 -7.82
CA TYR A 225 7.83 -6.59 -7.10
C TYR A 225 7.58 -7.95 -6.44
N GLY A 226 8.44 -8.94 -6.71
CA GLY A 226 8.29 -10.27 -6.16
C GLY A 226 7.15 -11.08 -6.81
N SER A 227 6.79 -12.19 -6.19
CA SER A 227 5.79 -13.14 -6.69
C SER A 227 4.35 -12.61 -6.62
N TYR A 228 4.05 -11.71 -5.67
CA TYR A 228 2.71 -11.13 -5.49
C TYR A 228 2.76 -9.67 -5.03
N ALA A 229 1.74 -8.88 -5.39
CA ALA A 229 1.55 -7.52 -4.90
C ALA A 229 0.08 -7.22 -4.55
N TYR A 230 -0.19 -6.82 -3.31
CA TYR A 230 -1.45 -6.23 -2.90
C TYR A 230 -1.41 -4.71 -3.14
N GLY A 231 -2.13 -4.23 -4.15
CA GLY A 231 -2.37 -2.80 -4.33
C GLY A 231 -3.33 -2.27 -3.26
N LEU A 232 -2.99 -1.15 -2.64
CA LEU A 232 -3.82 -0.52 -1.61
C LEU A 232 -4.82 0.48 -2.20
N SER A 233 -5.85 0.81 -1.44
CA SER A 233 -6.78 1.89 -1.77
C SER A 233 -6.13 3.29 -1.79
N GLY A 234 -5.02 3.47 -1.07
CA GLY A 234 -4.30 4.73 -0.94
C GLY A 234 -3.09 4.91 -1.84
N PHE A 235 -2.65 6.16 -1.94
CA PHE A 235 -1.60 6.62 -2.84
C PHE A 235 -0.42 7.24 -2.07
N SER A 236 0.75 7.23 -2.68
CA SER A 236 1.95 7.93 -2.18
C SER A 236 1.91 9.43 -2.52
N THR A 237 2.99 10.14 -2.16
CA THR A 237 3.22 11.55 -2.54
C THR A 237 3.43 11.76 -4.04
N LEU A 238 3.71 10.70 -4.81
CA LEU A 238 3.86 10.78 -6.26
C LEU A 238 2.49 10.78 -6.94
N GLU A 239 2.24 11.72 -7.87
CA GLU A 239 1.02 11.73 -8.69
C GLU A 239 1.03 10.65 -9.79
N GLN A 240 2.22 10.28 -10.26
CA GLN A 240 2.46 9.19 -11.19
C GLN A 240 3.76 8.49 -10.80
N PHE A 241 3.79 7.16 -10.87
CA PHE A 241 5.00 6.36 -10.69
C PHE A 241 4.93 5.11 -11.56
N ALA A 242 6.01 4.83 -12.30
CA ALA A 242 6.15 3.64 -13.15
C ALA A 242 4.86 3.34 -13.93
N GLY A 243 4.44 4.26 -14.81
CA GLY A 243 3.20 4.18 -15.62
C GLY A 243 1.90 4.45 -14.85
N GLY A 244 1.80 3.97 -13.60
CA GLY A 244 0.62 4.08 -12.76
C GLY A 244 0.41 5.43 -12.07
N ASP A 245 -0.73 5.51 -11.39
CA ASP A 245 -1.31 6.64 -10.63
C ASP A 245 -0.59 6.99 -9.30
N GLY A 246 0.55 6.37 -8.99
CA GLY A 246 1.29 6.56 -7.74
C GLY A 246 0.70 5.86 -6.51
N ARG A 247 -0.17 4.86 -6.71
CA ARG A 247 -0.75 4.00 -5.67
C ARG A 247 0.31 3.29 -4.82
N MET A 248 0.01 3.09 -3.53
CA MET A 248 0.83 2.27 -2.64
C MET A 248 0.45 0.80 -2.76
N GLY A 249 1.40 -0.10 -2.51
CA GLY A 249 1.15 -1.53 -2.41
C GLY A 249 2.01 -2.19 -1.32
N VAL A 250 1.59 -3.38 -0.88
CA VAL A 250 2.42 -4.33 -0.13
C VAL A 250 2.84 -5.42 -1.12
N HIS A 251 4.13 -5.56 -1.38
CA HIS A 251 4.63 -6.50 -2.40
C HIS A 251 5.90 -7.24 -1.96
N GLY A 252 6.17 -8.38 -2.58
CA GLY A 252 7.36 -9.19 -2.33
C GLY A 252 8.65 -8.53 -2.84
N THR A 253 9.81 -9.06 -2.43
CA THR A 253 11.07 -8.68 -3.04
C THR A 253 12.16 -9.74 -2.85
N GLU A 254 12.91 -10.02 -3.92
CA GLU A 254 14.13 -10.83 -3.87
C GLU A 254 15.33 -10.05 -3.31
N ASP A 255 15.27 -8.71 -3.28
CA ASP A 255 16.37 -7.87 -2.80
C ASP A 255 16.31 -7.69 -1.28
N ALA A 256 16.81 -8.70 -0.56
CA ALA A 256 16.92 -8.71 0.90
C ALA A 256 17.71 -7.51 1.48
N SER A 257 18.49 -6.76 0.68
CA SER A 257 19.18 -5.54 1.15
C SER A 257 18.24 -4.34 1.27
N SER A 258 17.02 -4.43 0.70
CA SER A 258 15.99 -3.40 0.75
C SER A 258 15.07 -3.48 1.98
N ILE A 259 15.12 -4.59 2.73
CA ILE A 259 14.35 -4.78 3.97
C ILE A 259 15.02 -4.05 5.15
N GLY A 260 14.23 -3.41 6.01
CA GLY A 260 14.71 -2.57 7.12
C GLY A 260 15.29 -1.22 6.65
N ARG A 261 14.81 -0.68 5.52
CA ARG A 261 15.37 0.51 4.86
C ARG A 261 14.32 1.41 4.20
N ASN A 262 14.67 2.69 4.06
CA ASN A 262 13.96 3.69 3.27
C ASN A 262 14.49 3.66 1.82
N VAL A 263 13.80 2.97 0.91
CA VAL A 263 14.32 2.54 -0.40
C VAL A 263 13.28 2.44 -1.53
N SER A 264 11.99 2.58 -1.24
CA SER A 264 10.92 2.47 -2.24
C SER A 264 10.37 3.84 -2.67
N HIS A 265 9.47 3.82 -3.65
CA HIS A 265 8.74 5.00 -4.10
C HIS A 265 7.39 5.19 -3.38
N GLY A 266 7.25 4.61 -2.18
CA GLY A 266 6.08 4.70 -1.31
C GLY A 266 5.47 3.33 -0.94
N CYS A 267 5.73 2.30 -1.75
CA CYS A 267 5.29 0.93 -1.48
C CYS A 267 6.01 0.29 -0.28
N ILE A 268 5.34 -0.67 0.34
CA ILE A 268 5.85 -1.50 1.42
C ILE A 268 6.39 -2.80 0.82
N ARG A 269 7.66 -3.12 1.08
CA ARG A 269 8.30 -4.35 0.61
C ARG A 269 8.41 -5.37 1.75
N VAL A 270 7.85 -6.56 1.56
CA VAL A 270 8.08 -7.74 2.41
C VAL A 270 9.07 -8.68 1.72
N PRO A 271 9.73 -9.60 2.44
CA PRO A 271 10.43 -10.74 1.83
C PRO A 271 9.51 -11.55 0.92
N ASP A 272 10.01 -12.11 -0.17
CA ASP A 272 9.14 -12.74 -1.18
C ASP A 272 8.41 -14.00 -0.66
N ASP A 273 9.08 -14.81 0.16
CA ASP A 273 8.49 -15.95 0.86
C ASP A 273 7.35 -15.53 1.79
N VAL A 274 7.41 -14.33 2.36
CA VAL A 274 6.33 -13.76 3.17
C VAL A 274 5.14 -13.33 2.32
N VAL A 275 5.32 -12.76 1.12
CA VAL A 275 4.17 -12.39 0.25
C VAL A 275 3.50 -13.64 -0.34
N VAL A 276 4.27 -14.66 -0.72
CA VAL A 276 3.75 -15.98 -1.12
C VAL A 276 2.93 -16.59 0.03
N ARG A 277 3.46 -16.55 1.27
CA ARG A 277 2.75 -17.02 2.45
C ARG A 277 1.46 -16.24 2.74
N MET A 278 1.42 -14.92 2.53
CA MET A 278 0.20 -14.11 2.66
C MET A 278 -0.91 -14.57 1.70
N VAL A 279 -0.56 -14.88 0.45
CA VAL A 279 -1.51 -15.29 -0.59
C VAL A 279 -1.90 -16.76 -0.46
N GLU A 280 -0.92 -17.67 -0.45
CA GLU A 280 -1.15 -19.11 -0.65
C GLU A 280 -1.44 -19.89 0.64
N GLU A 281 -0.79 -19.57 1.76
CA GLU A 281 -1.00 -20.25 3.05
C GLU A 281 -2.08 -19.57 3.89
N VAL A 282 -1.98 -18.23 4.03
CA VAL A 282 -2.85 -17.42 4.89
C VAL A 282 -4.20 -17.13 4.22
N GLY A 283 -4.25 -17.13 2.89
CA GLY A 283 -5.45 -16.85 2.11
C GLY A 283 -5.98 -15.43 2.34
N LEU A 284 -5.08 -14.45 2.49
CA LEU A 284 -5.42 -13.07 2.84
C LEU A 284 -6.29 -12.42 1.74
N PRO A 285 -7.53 -12.01 2.04
CA PRO A 285 -8.48 -11.55 1.03
C PRO A 285 -8.25 -10.09 0.59
N LEU A 286 -9.10 -9.60 -0.32
CA LEU A 286 -9.27 -8.17 -0.56
C LEU A 286 -10.23 -7.55 0.47
N GLY A 287 -10.17 -6.23 0.62
CA GLY A 287 -10.91 -5.47 1.63
C GLY A 287 -10.28 -5.44 3.03
N VAL A 288 -9.13 -6.10 3.25
CA VAL A 288 -8.46 -6.13 4.56
C VAL A 288 -8.00 -4.73 4.96
N PRO A 289 -8.42 -4.19 6.12
CA PRO A 289 -7.94 -2.91 6.62
C PRO A 289 -6.42 -2.92 6.82
N VAL A 290 -5.77 -1.86 6.36
CA VAL A 290 -4.33 -1.62 6.51
C VAL A 290 -4.13 -0.27 7.19
N THR A 291 -3.79 -0.30 8.48
CA THR A 291 -3.48 0.91 9.25
C THR A 291 -1.97 1.15 9.21
N VAL A 292 -1.55 2.32 8.73
CA VAL A 292 -0.13 2.69 8.55
C VAL A 292 0.25 3.81 9.51
N TYR A 293 1.14 3.50 10.45
CA TYR A 293 1.72 4.42 11.42
C TYR A 293 3.04 5.00 10.89
N ALA A 294 3.27 6.29 11.14
CA ALA A 294 4.48 7.01 10.78
C ALA A 294 5.54 6.95 11.89
#